data_AF-A0A2W6TWD6-F1
#
_entry.id   AF-A0A2W6TWD6-F1
#
_cell.length_a   1.000
_cell.length_b   1.000
_cell.length_c   1.000
_cell.angle_alpha   90.00
_cell.angle_beta   90.00
_cell.angle_gamma   90.00
#
_symmetry.space_group_name_H-M   'P 1'
#
loop_
_entity.id
_entity.type
_entity.pdbx_description
1 polymer ?
#
loop_
_entity_poly.entity_id
_entity_poly.type
_entity_poly.pdbx_seq_one_letter_code
_entity_poly.pdbx_strand_id
1 'polypeptide(L)'
;MASSAQPVANQASETNAHPAPRIGVVTMLPGEVFFERFGHDALVVLDPISGQATSYNFGFFDPSEPDFIGNFVRGKMMYYLVALPLEQDLAQYESVGRGANIQWLDLPPAQARALADALAERAKPENARYRYDYFTANCATMVRDSLDQAMGGALQSQLAGRSRGNSYRSESVRLASPSPWMWLGFDIGLGPNADQPLSRWQEAFVPMRLADSLREVRNSEGRPLVQAEQELLPQRLPPEPKEKQRSWWPWLLAGLVVAAALYAARCKPRLIGGFALPFWLFCGVAGGLLTFLWGFSEH
;
A
#
# COMPACT_ATOMS: atom_id res chain seq x y z
N MET A 1 48.58 -61.53 -15.15
CA MET A 1 48.76 -60.06 -15.15
C MET A 1 47.80 -59.48 -16.18
N ALA A 2 46.61 -59.04 -15.75
CA ALA A 2 45.67 -58.33 -16.60
C ALA A 2 45.33 -57.03 -15.86
N SER A 3 45.74 -55.92 -16.46
CA SER A 3 45.70 -54.58 -15.88
C SER A 3 44.29 -54.02 -15.91
N SER A 4 43.95 -53.38 -14.80
CA SER A 4 42.70 -52.73 -14.45
C SER A 4 42.34 -51.55 -15.36
N ALA A 5 41.06 -51.40 -15.66
CA ALA A 5 40.46 -50.11 -16.02
C ALA A 5 39.05 -50.05 -15.41
N GLN A 6 38.95 -49.45 -14.22
CA GLN A 6 37.66 -49.02 -13.68
C GLN A 6 37.33 -47.64 -14.28
N PRO A 7 36.10 -47.40 -14.74
CA PRO A 7 35.70 -46.08 -15.18
C PRO A 7 35.57 -45.18 -13.94
N VAL A 8 36.29 -44.07 -13.94
CA VAL A 8 36.12 -43.00 -12.95
C VAL A 8 34.74 -42.41 -13.20
N ALA A 9 33.78 -42.76 -12.34
CA ALA A 9 32.49 -42.13 -12.29
C ALA A 9 32.71 -40.64 -12.05
N ASN A 10 32.30 -39.84 -13.01
CA ASN A 10 32.24 -38.39 -12.93
C ASN A 10 31.19 -38.04 -11.87
N GLN A 11 31.59 -38.05 -10.60
CA GLN A 11 30.88 -37.33 -9.55
C GLN A 11 31.08 -35.85 -9.85
N ALA A 12 30.25 -35.35 -10.76
CA ALA A 12 29.99 -33.92 -10.86
C ALA A 12 29.61 -33.46 -9.46
N SER A 13 30.49 -32.64 -8.89
CA SER A 13 30.33 -32.03 -7.59
C SER A 13 28.94 -31.40 -7.48
N GLU A 14 28.04 -32.03 -6.72
CA GLU A 14 26.95 -31.36 -6.01
C GLU A 14 27.62 -30.39 -5.03
N THR A 15 28.00 -29.24 -5.57
CA THR A 15 28.73 -28.21 -4.84
C THR A 15 27.67 -27.45 -4.07
N ASN A 16 27.51 -27.76 -2.78
CA ASN A 16 26.91 -26.94 -1.72
C ASN A 16 25.97 -25.82 -2.22
N ALA A 17 24.77 -26.17 -2.66
CA ALA A 17 23.75 -25.15 -2.88
C ALA A 17 23.33 -24.63 -1.50
N HIS A 18 23.88 -23.48 -1.09
CA HIS A 18 23.45 -22.77 0.12
C HIS A 18 21.91 -22.72 0.16
N PRO A 19 21.27 -23.07 1.28
CA PRO A 19 19.81 -23.08 1.36
C PRO A 19 19.27 -21.69 0.95
N ALA A 20 18.19 -21.67 0.19
CA ALA A 20 17.61 -20.40 -0.28
C ALA A 20 16.93 -19.66 0.88
N PRO A 21 16.95 -18.31 0.88
CA PRO A 21 16.24 -17.52 1.87
C PRO A 21 14.75 -17.79 1.84
N ARG A 22 14.10 -17.70 3.01
CA ARG A 22 12.64 -17.67 3.09
C ARG A 22 12.16 -16.24 2.94
N ILE A 23 11.18 -16.03 2.06
CA ILE A 23 10.60 -14.71 1.81
C ILE A 23 9.24 -14.64 2.48
N GLY A 24 8.98 -13.54 3.19
CA GLY A 24 7.68 -13.22 3.74
C GLY A 24 7.23 -11.82 3.37
N VAL A 25 5.92 -11.59 3.37
CA VAL A 25 5.32 -10.25 3.31
C VAL A 25 4.72 -9.96 4.67
N VAL A 26 5.19 -8.91 5.32
CA VAL A 26 4.59 -8.43 6.58
C VAL A 26 3.60 -7.34 6.24
N THR A 27 2.37 -7.50 6.72
CA THR A 27 1.33 -6.48 6.67
C THR A 27 1.07 -5.95 8.08
N MET A 28 1.45 -4.70 8.31
CA MET A 28 1.14 -3.96 9.54
C MET A 28 -0.25 -3.31 9.41
N LEU A 29 -1.09 -3.56 10.40
CA LEU A 29 -2.50 -3.18 10.38
C LEU A 29 -2.70 -1.68 10.67
N PRO A 30 -3.90 -1.14 10.42
CA PRO A 30 -4.19 0.28 10.63
C PRO A 30 -3.91 0.79 12.05
N GLY A 31 -3.35 2.01 12.11
CA GLY A 31 -3.13 2.79 13.32
C GLY A 31 -4.11 3.95 13.51
N GLU A 32 -3.82 4.81 14.51
CA GLU A 32 -4.66 5.98 14.82
C GLU A 32 -4.26 7.24 14.04
N VAL A 33 -2.97 7.38 13.72
CA VAL A 33 -2.42 8.57 13.04
C VAL A 33 -2.74 8.53 11.55
N PHE A 34 -2.83 9.71 10.93
CA PHE A 34 -3.29 9.92 9.54
C PHE A 34 -2.74 8.90 8.53
N PHE A 35 -1.41 8.74 8.45
CA PHE A 35 -0.78 7.85 7.47
C PHE A 35 -0.85 6.36 7.89
N GLU A 36 -0.96 6.07 9.18
CA GLU A 36 -1.02 4.70 9.70
C GLU A 36 -2.35 4.01 9.40
N ARG A 37 -3.42 4.78 9.15
CA ARG A 37 -4.76 4.26 8.89
C ARG A 37 -4.87 3.38 7.65
N PHE A 38 -3.92 3.50 6.74
CA PHE A 38 -3.88 2.72 5.52
C PHE A 38 -3.17 1.37 5.67
N GLY A 39 -2.57 1.11 6.84
CA GLY A 39 -1.69 -0.03 7.04
C GLY A 39 -0.29 0.23 6.49
N HIS A 40 0.54 -0.81 6.47
CA HIS A 40 1.87 -0.77 5.89
C HIS A 40 2.31 -2.17 5.45
N ASP A 41 3.18 -2.27 4.44
CA ASP A 41 3.78 -3.55 4.04
C ASP A 41 5.31 -3.46 4.04
N ALA A 42 5.94 -4.60 4.32
CA ALA A 42 7.38 -4.81 4.16
C ALA A 42 7.67 -6.22 3.62
N LEU A 43 8.83 -6.39 2.97
CA LEU A 43 9.34 -7.70 2.60
C LEU A 43 10.31 -8.20 3.66
N VAL A 44 10.16 -9.44 4.10
CA VAL A 44 11.07 -10.08 5.04
C VAL A 44 11.89 -11.14 4.33
N VAL A 45 13.20 -11.06 4.52
CA VAL A 45 14.16 -12.10 4.11
C VAL A 45 14.68 -12.77 5.37
N LEU A 46 14.37 -14.06 5.52
CA LEU A 46 14.92 -14.89 6.59
C LEU A 46 16.07 -15.73 6.03
N ASP A 47 17.28 -15.45 6.50
CA ASP A 47 18.48 -16.19 6.15
C ASP A 47 18.48 -17.57 6.83
N PRO A 48 18.52 -18.68 6.07
CA PRO A 48 18.48 -20.04 6.61
C PRO A 48 19.77 -20.46 7.30
N ILE A 49 20.89 -19.73 7.10
CA ILE A 49 22.19 -20.04 7.70
C ILE A 49 22.30 -19.36 9.06
N SER A 50 22.10 -18.04 9.09
CA SER A 50 22.22 -17.25 10.34
C SER A 50 20.95 -17.24 11.18
N GLY A 51 19.79 -17.55 10.58
CA GLY A 51 18.48 -17.40 11.21
C GLY A 51 18.02 -15.95 11.35
N GLN A 52 18.76 -14.97 10.82
CA GLN A 52 18.40 -13.56 10.91
C GLN A 52 17.28 -13.22 9.93
N ALA A 53 16.27 -12.49 10.43
CA ALA A 53 15.20 -11.92 9.63
C ALA A 53 15.46 -10.43 9.38
N THR A 54 15.61 -10.04 8.12
CA THR A 54 15.74 -8.63 7.71
C THR A 54 14.42 -8.17 7.11
N SER A 55 13.86 -7.08 7.66
CA SER A 55 12.73 -6.35 7.09
C SER A 55 13.24 -5.28 6.11
N TYR A 56 12.76 -5.37 4.88
CA TYR A 56 12.93 -4.41 3.80
C TYR A 56 11.67 -3.55 3.73
N ASN A 57 11.73 -2.43 4.44
CA ASN A 57 10.59 -1.55 4.68
C ASN A 57 10.66 -0.33 3.76
N PHE A 58 9.71 -0.24 2.83
CA PHE A 58 9.49 0.91 1.96
C PHE A 58 8.59 1.91 2.66
N GLY A 59 8.93 3.19 2.71
CA GLY A 59 8.05 4.17 3.36
C GLY A 59 8.76 5.23 4.17
N PHE A 60 10.08 5.14 4.31
CA PHE A 60 10.85 6.13 5.04
C PHE A 60 11.03 7.39 4.20
N PHE A 61 11.03 8.54 4.86
CA PHE A 61 11.29 9.84 4.26
C PHE A 61 12.19 10.66 5.19
N ASP A 62 12.81 11.70 4.66
CA ASP A 62 13.69 12.58 5.42
C ASP A 62 13.06 13.98 5.54
N PRO A 63 12.55 14.36 6.73
CA PRO A 63 11.97 15.68 6.96
C PRO A 63 12.97 16.83 6.82
N SER A 64 14.28 16.55 6.84
CA SER A 64 15.34 17.56 6.75
C SER A 64 15.70 17.93 5.31
N GLU A 65 15.06 17.31 4.30
CA GLU A 65 15.32 17.63 2.90
C GLU A 65 14.99 19.10 2.56
N PRO A 66 15.79 19.74 1.69
CA PRO A 66 15.52 21.10 1.24
C PRO A 66 14.12 21.24 0.64
N ASP A 67 13.39 22.29 1.05
CA ASP A 67 12.03 22.58 0.60
C ASP A 67 11.03 21.42 0.82
N PHE A 68 11.19 20.62 1.89
CA PHE A 68 10.29 19.52 2.25
C PHE A 68 8.80 19.88 2.12
N ILE A 69 8.39 21.03 2.70
CA ILE A 69 7.00 21.49 2.66
C ILE A 69 6.55 21.84 1.23
N GLY A 70 7.39 22.54 0.45
CA GLY A 70 7.07 22.86 -0.94
C GLY A 70 6.99 21.61 -1.81
N ASN A 71 7.88 20.64 -1.61
CA ASN A 71 7.86 19.36 -2.31
C ASN A 71 6.63 18.53 -1.92
N PHE A 72 6.22 18.53 -0.66
CA PHE A 72 4.98 17.89 -0.20
C PHE A 72 3.75 18.48 -0.88
N VAL A 73 3.61 19.81 -0.90
CA VAL A 73 2.47 20.49 -1.55
C VAL A 73 2.45 20.21 -3.05
N ARG A 74 3.62 20.10 -3.70
CA ARG A 74 3.72 19.80 -5.14
C ARG A 74 3.59 18.32 -5.50
N GLY A 75 3.63 17.40 -4.52
CA GLY A 75 3.61 15.95 -4.76
C GLY A 75 4.96 15.35 -5.18
N LYS A 76 6.07 16.02 -4.87
CA LYS A 76 7.44 15.65 -5.30
C LYS A 76 8.27 14.99 -4.19
N MET A 77 7.60 14.23 -3.33
CA MET A 77 8.24 13.63 -2.18
C MET A 77 9.11 12.44 -2.58
N MET A 78 10.32 12.39 -2.02
CA MET A 78 11.22 11.24 -2.14
C MET A 78 11.12 10.39 -0.88
N TYR A 79 10.88 9.10 -1.09
CA TYR A 79 10.87 8.08 -0.05
C TYR A 79 12.01 7.11 -0.31
N TYR A 80 12.35 6.30 0.67
CA TYR A 80 13.41 5.31 0.53
C TYR A 80 13.10 4.00 1.26
N LEU A 81 13.74 2.95 0.77
CA LEU A 81 13.80 1.63 1.37
C LEU A 81 14.82 1.61 2.51
N VAL A 82 14.46 1.01 3.65
CA VAL A 82 15.40 0.72 4.73
C VAL A 82 15.40 -0.78 5.01
N ALA A 83 16.60 -1.35 5.19
CA ALA A 83 16.79 -2.72 5.65
C ALA A 83 17.15 -2.72 7.15
N LEU A 84 16.33 -3.36 7.98
CA LEU A 84 16.51 -3.42 9.44
C LEU A 84 16.25 -4.84 9.95
N PRO A 85 16.79 -5.25 11.11
CA PRO A 85 16.32 -6.46 11.79
C PRO A 85 14.81 -6.41 12.03
N LEU A 86 14.10 -7.50 11.73
CA LEU A 86 12.64 -7.56 11.79
C LEU A 86 12.10 -7.13 13.16
N GLU A 87 12.75 -7.55 14.24
CA GLU A 87 12.35 -7.23 15.60
C GLU A 87 12.43 -5.73 15.88
N GLN A 88 13.42 -5.04 15.31
CA GLN A 88 13.58 -3.58 15.45
C GLN A 88 12.51 -2.84 14.67
N ASP A 89 12.18 -3.30 13.46
CA ASP A 89 11.10 -2.72 12.66
C ASP A 89 9.75 -2.88 13.36
N LEU A 90 9.46 -4.07 13.91
CA LEU A 90 8.22 -4.36 14.62
C LEU A 90 8.05 -3.59 15.94
N ALA A 91 9.13 -3.25 16.64
CA ALA A 91 9.08 -2.58 17.94
C ALA A 91 8.29 -1.27 17.91
N GLN A 92 8.40 -0.49 16.83
CA GLN A 92 7.62 0.74 16.69
C GLN A 92 6.12 0.44 16.61
N TYR A 93 5.71 -0.50 15.75
CA TYR A 93 4.30 -0.85 15.57
C TYR A 93 3.71 -1.46 16.84
N GLU A 94 4.47 -2.32 17.52
CA GLU A 94 4.08 -2.87 18.82
C GLU A 94 3.83 -1.74 19.81
N SER A 95 4.74 -0.79 19.96
CA SER A 95 4.63 0.30 20.95
C SER A 95 3.35 1.14 20.80
N VAL A 96 2.84 1.31 19.59
CA VAL A 96 1.61 2.06 19.28
C VAL A 96 0.36 1.17 19.16
N GLY A 97 0.49 -0.13 19.44
CA GLY A 97 -0.62 -1.07 19.45
C GLY A 97 -1.10 -1.55 18.08
N ARG A 98 -0.30 -1.34 17.04
CA ARG A 98 -0.56 -1.84 15.68
C ARG A 98 -0.13 -3.30 15.60
N GLY A 99 -1.05 -4.14 15.15
CA GLY A 99 -0.80 -5.54 14.86
C GLY A 99 -0.07 -5.73 13.54
N ALA A 100 0.56 -6.90 13.38
CA ALA A 100 1.31 -7.25 12.19
C ALA A 100 1.18 -8.75 11.93
N ASN A 101 0.93 -9.11 10.67
CA ASN A 101 0.85 -10.49 10.22
C ASN A 101 1.88 -10.71 9.12
N ILE A 102 2.50 -11.90 9.08
CA ILE A 102 3.40 -12.29 8.01
C ILE A 102 2.80 -13.42 7.17
N GLN A 103 2.90 -13.30 5.86
CA GLN A 103 2.61 -14.35 4.89
C GLN A 103 3.92 -14.89 4.33
N TRP A 104 4.28 -16.11 4.70
CA TRP A 104 5.46 -16.80 4.15
C TRP A 104 5.14 -17.35 2.76
N LEU A 105 5.99 -17.03 1.78
CA LEU A 105 5.74 -17.32 0.37
C LEU A 105 6.45 -18.60 -0.09
N ASP A 106 5.76 -19.41 -0.90
CA ASP A 106 6.29 -20.56 -1.64
C ASP A 106 6.90 -20.09 -2.97
N LEU A 107 8.03 -19.39 -2.89
CA LEU A 107 8.83 -19.01 -4.06
C LEU A 107 9.87 -20.10 -4.38
N PRO A 108 10.03 -20.48 -5.65
CA PRO A 108 11.15 -21.34 -6.07
C PRO A 108 12.49 -20.77 -5.58
N PRO A 109 13.45 -21.63 -5.18
CA PRO A 109 14.73 -21.19 -4.60
C PRO A 109 15.48 -20.12 -5.41
N ALA A 110 15.42 -20.20 -6.75
CA ALA A 110 16.05 -19.21 -7.63
C ALA A 110 15.36 -17.83 -7.56
N GLN A 111 14.03 -17.80 -7.50
CA GLN A 111 13.27 -16.54 -7.38
C GLN A 111 13.45 -15.92 -5.99
N ALA A 112 13.48 -16.74 -4.93
CA ALA A 112 13.72 -16.27 -3.58
C ALA A 112 15.11 -15.62 -3.43
N ARG A 113 16.16 -16.23 -3.97
CA ARG A 113 17.52 -15.65 -3.99
C ARG A 113 17.56 -14.36 -4.81
N ALA A 114 17.01 -14.37 -6.03
CA ALA A 114 16.99 -13.19 -6.87
C ALA A 114 16.28 -12.00 -6.22
N LEU A 115 15.17 -12.25 -5.51
CA LEU A 115 14.47 -11.22 -4.75
C LEU A 115 15.30 -10.70 -3.58
N ALA A 116 15.91 -11.59 -2.79
CA ALA A 116 16.77 -11.18 -1.67
C ALA A 116 17.96 -10.33 -2.15
N ASP A 117 18.63 -10.75 -3.22
CA ASP A 117 19.76 -10.02 -3.82
C ASP A 117 19.30 -8.65 -4.35
N ALA A 118 18.15 -8.60 -5.03
CA ALA A 118 17.59 -7.35 -5.54
C ALA A 118 17.20 -6.37 -4.41
N LEU A 119 16.64 -6.88 -3.31
CA LEU A 119 16.32 -6.07 -2.13
C LEU A 119 17.58 -5.55 -1.44
N ALA A 120 18.61 -6.39 -1.29
CA ALA A 120 19.89 -5.98 -0.72
C ALA A 120 20.58 -4.91 -1.57
N GLU A 121 20.57 -5.07 -2.90
CA GLU A 121 21.09 -4.06 -3.83
C GLU A 121 20.28 -2.76 -3.75
N ARG A 122 18.96 -2.87 -3.69
CA ARG A 122 18.06 -1.72 -3.60
C ARG A 122 18.20 -0.98 -2.28
N ALA A 123 18.52 -1.66 -1.18
CA ALA A 123 18.71 -1.03 0.12
C ALA A 123 19.99 -0.18 0.23
N LYS A 124 20.88 -0.22 -0.77
CA LYS A 124 22.06 0.64 -0.80
C LYS A 124 21.67 2.12 -0.93
N PRO A 125 22.41 3.07 -0.30
CA PRO A 125 22.08 4.50 -0.31
C PRO A 125 21.83 5.09 -1.70
N GLU A 126 22.56 4.63 -2.71
CA GLU A 126 22.45 5.06 -4.11
C GLU A 126 21.17 4.57 -4.81
N ASN A 127 20.54 3.49 -4.34
CA ASN A 127 19.41 2.81 -4.99
C ASN A 127 18.10 2.86 -4.19
N ALA A 128 18.18 3.21 -2.90
CA ALA A 128 17.04 3.10 -1.98
C ALA A 128 15.92 4.09 -2.28
N ARG A 129 16.24 5.23 -2.89
CA ARG A 129 15.31 6.36 -3.10
C ARG A 129 14.35 6.10 -4.28
N TYR A 130 13.09 6.50 -4.10
CA TYR A 130 12.07 6.49 -5.14
C TYR A 130 11.09 7.65 -4.95
N ARG A 131 10.47 8.10 -6.04
CA ARG A 131 9.42 9.12 -5.98
C ARG A 131 8.16 8.49 -5.46
N TYR A 132 7.63 9.04 -4.37
CA TYR A 132 6.42 8.55 -3.74
C TYR A 132 5.18 9.02 -4.50
N ASP A 133 4.26 8.11 -4.70
CA ASP A 133 2.92 8.37 -5.20
C ASP A 133 1.94 7.51 -4.39
N TYR A 134 0.91 8.14 -3.84
CA TYR A 134 0.03 7.47 -2.89
C TYR A 134 -0.68 6.24 -3.47
N PHE A 135 -1.00 6.22 -4.76
CA PHE A 135 -1.74 5.13 -5.40
C PHE A 135 -0.86 4.16 -6.19
N THR A 136 0.28 4.64 -6.70
CA THR A 136 1.09 3.89 -7.67
C THR A 136 2.51 3.61 -7.20
N ALA A 137 3.03 4.34 -6.22
CA ALA A 137 4.38 4.16 -5.68
C ALA A 137 4.41 4.38 -4.15
N ASN A 138 3.77 3.46 -3.42
CA ASN A 138 3.69 3.42 -1.96
C ASN A 138 4.30 2.12 -1.41
N CYS A 139 4.29 1.92 -0.08
CA CYS A 139 4.87 0.72 0.53
C CYS A 139 4.34 -0.61 -0.05
N ALA A 140 3.02 -0.74 -0.19
CA ALA A 140 2.38 -1.93 -0.72
C ALA A 140 2.67 -2.13 -2.21
N THR A 141 2.64 -1.08 -3.04
CA THR A 141 2.96 -1.22 -4.47
C THR A 141 4.43 -1.55 -4.68
N MET A 142 5.33 -0.99 -3.87
CA MET A 142 6.76 -1.33 -3.93
C MET A 142 7.02 -2.80 -3.58
N VAL A 143 6.33 -3.33 -2.57
CA VAL A 143 6.37 -4.77 -2.21
C VAL A 143 5.79 -5.62 -3.34
N ARG A 144 4.58 -5.29 -3.81
CA ARG A 144 3.87 -5.97 -4.91
C ARG A 144 4.73 -6.03 -6.18
N ASP A 145 5.32 -4.92 -6.58
CA ASP A 145 6.11 -4.81 -7.81
C ASP A 145 7.45 -5.57 -7.68
N SER A 146 8.08 -5.54 -6.50
CA SER A 146 9.29 -6.33 -6.24
C SER A 146 9.01 -7.84 -6.30
N LEU A 147 7.87 -8.28 -5.76
CA LEU A 147 7.42 -9.67 -5.85
C LEU A 147 7.10 -10.06 -7.30
N ASP A 148 6.38 -9.23 -8.03
CA ASP A 148 6.03 -9.51 -9.42
C ASP A 148 7.26 -9.62 -10.32
N GLN A 149 8.26 -8.75 -10.12
CA GLN A 149 9.55 -8.84 -10.80
C GLN A 149 10.24 -10.18 -10.53
N ALA A 150 10.28 -10.63 -9.26
CA ALA A 150 10.86 -11.92 -8.89
C ALA A 150 10.08 -13.11 -9.48
N MET A 151 8.76 -12.95 -9.63
CA MET A 151 7.87 -13.94 -10.23
C MET A 151 7.78 -13.84 -11.77
N GLY A 152 8.52 -12.92 -12.39
CA GLY A 152 8.54 -12.74 -13.85
C GLY A 152 7.22 -12.23 -14.45
N GLY A 153 6.49 -11.36 -13.76
CA GLY A 153 5.21 -10.81 -14.22
C GLY A 153 3.98 -11.67 -13.91
N ALA A 154 4.18 -12.82 -13.27
CA ALA A 154 3.10 -13.76 -13.01
C ALA A 154 2.09 -13.23 -11.97
N LEU A 155 2.52 -12.40 -11.01
CA LEU A 155 1.63 -11.84 -10.00
C LEU A 155 0.67 -10.83 -10.65
N GLN A 156 1.19 -9.91 -11.45
CA GLN A 156 0.38 -8.94 -12.19
C GLN A 156 -0.61 -9.63 -13.12
N SER A 157 -0.16 -10.66 -13.84
CA SER A 157 -1.04 -11.40 -14.75
C SER A 157 -2.26 -12.02 -14.05
N GLN A 158 -2.06 -12.58 -12.84
CA GLN A 158 -3.13 -13.20 -12.05
C GLN A 158 -4.05 -12.18 -11.40
N LEU A 159 -3.54 -10.97 -11.11
CA LEU A 159 -4.29 -9.89 -10.47
C LEU A 159 -4.87 -8.86 -11.46
N ALA A 160 -4.71 -9.06 -12.77
CA ALA A 160 -5.23 -8.16 -13.80
C ALA A 160 -6.77 -8.11 -13.87
N GLY A 161 -7.46 -9.10 -13.30
CA GLY A 161 -8.91 -9.15 -13.23
C GLY A 161 -9.53 -7.98 -12.47
N ARG A 162 -10.81 -7.69 -12.75
CA ARG A 162 -11.57 -6.63 -12.07
C ARG A 162 -11.59 -6.88 -10.56
N SER A 163 -11.43 -5.82 -9.77
CA SER A 163 -11.74 -5.80 -8.35
C SER A 163 -13.25 -5.94 -8.13
N ARG A 164 -13.70 -5.90 -6.86
CA ARG A 164 -15.09 -5.93 -6.39
C ARG A 164 -15.90 -4.65 -6.74
N GLY A 165 -15.49 -3.91 -7.77
CA GLY A 165 -16.06 -2.61 -8.14
C GLY A 165 -15.50 -1.43 -7.35
N ASN A 166 -14.38 -1.62 -6.63
CA ASN A 166 -13.72 -0.58 -5.86
C ASN A 166 -12.97 0.40 -6.77
N SER A 167 -12.86 1.64 -6.30
CA SER A 167 -12.06 2.72 -6.87
C SER A 167 -10.99 3.17 -5.87
N TYR A 168 -10.02 3.96 -6.33
CA TYR A 168 -9.06 4.60 -5.42
C TYR A 168 -9.78 5.43 -4.36
N ARG A 169 -10.80 6.21 -4.73
CA ARG A 169 -11.60 7.01 -3.80
C ARG A 169 -12.33 6.12 -2.80
N SER A 170 -12.96 5.02 -3.23
CA SER A 170 -13.72 4.18 -2.32
C SER A 170 -12.85 3.57 -1.22
N GLU A 171 -11.65 3.10 -1.57
CA GLU A 171 -10.70 2.54 -0.59
C GLU A 171 -10.11 3.62 0.32
N SER A 172 -9.69 4.77 -0.23
CA SER A 172 -9.15 5.87 0.58
C SER A 172 -10.18 6.41 1.57
N VAL A 173 -11.42 6.63 1.12
CA VAL A 173 -12.53 7.12 1.94
C VAL A 173 -12.93 6.06 2.98
N ARG A 174 -12.94 4.77 2.64
CA ARG A 174 -13.19 3.67 3.60
C ARG A 174 -12.17 3.69 4.73
N LEU A 175 -10.88 3.71 4.41
CA LEU A 175 -9.81 3.68 5.41
C LEU A 175 -9.73 4.97 6.23
N ALA A 176 -10.10 6.11 5.63
CA ALA A 176 -10.22 7.40 6.30
C ALA A 176 -11.49 7.54 7.18
N SER A 177 -12.51 6.69 7.01
CA SER A 177 -13.83 6.85 7.64
C SER A 177 -13.86 6.98 9.16
N PRO A 178 -12.92 6.42 9.95
CA PRO A 178 -12.94 6.62 11.39
C PRO A 178 -12.57 8.05 11.81
N SER A 179 -12.02 8.88 10.91
CA SER A 179 -11.79 10.31 11.14
C SER A 179 -12.67 11.14 10.20
N PRO A 180 -13.73 11.80 10.70
CA PRO A 180 -14.68 12.53 9.85
C PRO A 180 -14.05 13.59 8.95
N TRP A 181 -13.05 14.31 9.46
CA TRP A 181 -12.32 15.34 8.71
C TRP A 181 -11.44 14.73 7.61
N MET A 182 -10.79 13.61 7.90
CA MET A 182 -9.98 12.88 6.93
C MET A 182 -10.87 12.27 5.84
N TRP A 183 -11.96 11.62 6.24
CA TRP A 183 -12.97 11.09 5.35
C TRP A 183 -13.48 12.15 4.38
N LEU A 184 -13.86 13.33 4.90
CA LEU A 184 -14.32 14.46 4.08
C LEU A 184 -13.20 14.99 3.16
N GLY A 185 -11.98 15.08 3.68
CA GLY A 185 -10.79 15.51 2.94
C GLY A 185 -10.48 14.63 1.75
N PHE A 186 -10.48 13.30 1.91
CA PHE A 186 -10.31 12.36 0.79
C PHE A 186 -11.51 12.37 -0.16
N ASP A 187 -12.72 12.49 0.39
CA ASP A 187 -13.94 12.48 -0.42
C ASP A 187 -14.05 13.69 -1.35
N ILE A 188 -13.60 14.86 -0.90
CA ILE A 188 -13.63 16.10 -1.70
C ILE A 188 -12.31 16.31 -2.46
N GLY A 189 -11.18 16.03 -1.82
CA GLY A 189 -9.85 16.39 -2.31
C GLY A 189 -9.34 15.52 -3.45
N LEU A 190 -9.73 14.24 -3.49
CA LEU A 190 -9.32 13.36 -4.59
C LEU A 190 -9.99 13.80 -5.90
N GLY A 191 -9.20 13.86 -6.97
CA GLY A 191 -9.69 14.21 -8.31
C GLY A 191 -10.48 13.07 -8.97
N PRO A 192 -11.09 13.32 -10.15
CA PRO A 192 -11.92 12.34 -10.86
C PRO A 192 -11.17 11.07 -11.27
N ASN A 193 -9.83 11.12 -11.39
CA ASN A 193 -9.00 9.95 -11.64
C ASN A 193 -9.11 8.90 -10.52
N ALA A 194 -9.47 9.31 -9.31
CA ALA A 194 -9.64 8.39 -8.19
C ALA A 194 -10.96 7.58 -8.27
N ASP A 195 -11.88 7.93 -9.16
CA ASP A 195 -13.18 7.25 -9.31
C ASP A 195 -13.15 6.10 -10.34
N GLN A 196 -11.99 5.83 -10.92
CA GLN A 196 -11.83 4.75 -11.90
C GLN A 196 -11.97 3.37 -11.23
N PRO A 197 -12.62 2.40 -11.88
CA PRO A 197 -12.71 1.04 -11.37
C PRO A 197 -11.35 0.35 -11.41
N LEU A 198 -10.97 -0.29 -10.30
CA LEU A 198 -9.66 -0.93 -10.16
C LEU A 198 -9.66 -2.40 -10.60
N SER A 199 -8.50 -2.86 -11.06
CA SER A 199 -8.15 -4.30 -11.00
C SER A 199 -7.68 -4.68 -9.60
N ARG A 200 -7.59 -5.98 -9.30
CA ARG A 200 -6.99 -6.44 -8.03
C ARG A 200 -5.53 -6.01 -7.89
N TRP A 201 -4.81 -5.95 -9.02
CA TRP A 201 -3.44 -5.44 -9.06
C TRP A 201 -3.38 -3.99 -8.59
N GLN A 202 -4.24 -3.12 -9.12
CA GLN A 202 -4.29 -1.72 -8.72
C GLN A 202 -4.78 -1.56 -7.28
N GLU A 203 -5.78 -2.33 -6.86
CA GLU A 203 -6.33 -2.33 -5.49
C GLU A 203 -5.28 -2.75 -4.44
N ALA A 204 -4.27 -3.51 -4.82
CA ALA A 204 -3.14 -3.89 -3.97
C ALA A 204 -2.21 -2.72 -3.59
N PHE A 205 -2.57 -1.46 -3.89
CA PHE A 205 -1.99 -0.28 -3.23
C PHE A 205 -2.36 -0.19 -1.74
N VAL A 206 -3.40 -0.92 -1.31
CA VAL A 206 -3.79 -1.08 0.09
C VAL A 206 -3.17 -2.37 0.64
N PRO A 207 -2.36 -2.30 1.71
CA PRO A 207 -1.69 -3.45 2.33
C PRO A 207 -2.58 -4.67 2.59
N MET A 208 -3.73 -4.47 3.24
CA MET A 208 -4.68 -5.55 3.52
C MET A 208 -5.24 -6.20 2.24
N ARG A 209 -5.37 -5.44 1.14
CA ARG A 209 -5.82 -5.95 -0.16
C ARG A 209 -4.74 -6.73 -0.88
N LEU A 210 -3.48 -6.33 -0.72
CA LEU A 210 -2.34 -7.11 -1.19
C LEU A 210 -2.32 -8.46 -0.45
N ALA A 211 -2.43 -8.44 0.89
CA ALA A 211 -2.46 -9.66 1.69
C ALA A 211 -3.60 -10.61 1.29
N ASP A 212 -4.81 -10.09 1.09
CA ASP A 212 -5.96 -10.85 0.56
C ASP A 212 -5.66 -11.43 -0.83
N SER A 213 -5.02 -10.65 -1.70
CA SER A 213 -4.72 -11.08 -3.06
C SER A 213 -3.64 -12.16 -3.11
N LEU A 214 -2.61 -12.07 -2.26
CA LEU A 214 -1.54 -13.08 -2.20
C LEU A 214 -2.07 -14.47 -1.81
N ARG A 215 -3.11 -14.55 -0.97
CA ARG A 215 -3.76 -15.83 -0.60
C ARG A 215 -4.34 -16.59 -1.79
N GLU A 216 -4.75 -15.87 -2.83
CA GLU A 216 -5.40 -16.45 -4.01
C GLU A 216 -4.44 -16.71 -5.16
N VAL A 217 -3.22 -16.16 -5.10
CA VAL A 217 -2.21 -16.28 -6.14
C VAL A 217 -1.53 -17.65 -6.06
N ARG A 218 -1.11 -18.16 -7.22
CA ARG A 218 -0.29 -19.36 -7.34
C ARG A 218 1.12 -19.03 -7.80
N ASN A 219 2.10 -19.81 -7.34
CA ASN A 219 3.47 -19.72 -7.81
C ASN A 219 3.65 -20.33 -9.21
N SER A 220 4.87 -20.29 -9.74
CA SER A 220 5.20 -20.82 -11.08
C SER A 220 4.97 -22.31 -11.25
N GLU A 221 4.85 -23.07 -10.15
CA GLU A 221 4.57 -24.51 -10.13
C GLU A 221 3.07 -24.81 -9.92
N GLY A 222 2.22 -23.78 -9.88
CA GLY A 222 0.77 -23.90 -9.71
C GLY A 222 0.32 -24.17 -8.29
N ARG A 223 1.22 -24.16 -7.29
CA ARG A 223 0.87 -24.27 -5.86
C ARG A 223 0.43 -22.90 -5.30
N PRO A 224 -0.37 -22.85 -4.22
CA PRO A 224 -0.68 -21.60 -3.54
C PRO A 224 0.61 -20.84 -3.17
N LEU A 225 0.64 -19.53 -3.45
CA LEU A 225 1.81 -18.70 -3.17
C LEU A 225 2.02 -18.52 -1.66
N VAL A 226 0.96 -18.32 -0.89
CA VAL A 226 1.06 -18.22 0.58
C VAL A 226 1.10 -19.63 1.18
N GLN A 227 2.25 -19.99 1.76
CA GLN A 227 2.48 -21.28 2.40
C GLN A 227 1.98 -21.31 3.84
N ALA A 228 2.20 -20.22 4.57
CA ALA A 228 1.82 -20.11 5.98
C ALA A 228 1.56 -18.64 6.33
N GLU A 229 0.61 -18.41 7.24
CA GLU A 229 0.39 -17.11 7.86
C GLU A 229 0.70 -17.20 9.35
N GLN A 230 1.31 -16.16 9.87
CA GLN A 230 1.64 -16.07 11.29
C GLN A 230 1.34 -14.66 11.79
N GLU A 231 0.64 -14.57 12.91
CA GLU A 231 0.51 -13.32 13.65
C GLU A 231 1.85 -13.03 14.35
N LEU A 232 2.45 -11.88 14.02
CA LEU A 232 3.68 -11.41 14.65
C LEU A 232 3.39 -10.51 15.84
N LEU A 233 2.37 -9.64 15.71
CA LEU A 233 1.91 -8.74 16.75
C LEU A 233 0.38 -8.73 16.80
N PRO A 234 -0.25 -8.83 17.99
CA PRO A 234 -1.70 -8.74 18.11
C PRO A 234 -2.17 -7.31 17.83
N GLN A 235 -3.27 -7.18 17.07
CA GLN A 235 -3.93 -5.89 16.86
C GLN A 235 -4.61 -5.41 18.14
N ARG A 236 -4.16 -4.27 18.69
CA ARG A 236 -4.75 -3.65 19.90
C ARG A 236 -5.65 -2.46 19.59
N LEU A 237 -5.61 -1.97 18.35
CA LEU A 237 -6.45 -0.88 17.84
C LEU A 237 -7.68 -1.42 17.07
N PRO A 238 -8.70 -0.60 16.80
CA PRO A 238 -9.82 -1.03 15.97
C PRO A 238 -9.33 -1.60 14.61
N PRO A 239 -9.96 -2.67 14.10
CA PRO A 239 -9.59 -3.23 12.81
C PRO A 239 -9.95 -2.27 11.66
N GLU A 240 -9.49 -2.59 10.45
CA GLU A 240 -9.84 -1.79 9.28
C GLU A 240 -11.38 -1.69 9.08
N PRO A 241 -11.90 -0.54 8.63
CA PRO A 241 -13.32 -0.38 8.36
C PRO A 241 -13.79 -1.34 7.27
N LYS A 242 -14.88 -2.07 7.52
CA LYS A 242 -15.44 -3.00 6.53
C LYS A 242 -15.94 -2.25 5.29
N GLU A 243 -15.89 -2.90 4.15
CA GLU A 243 -16.57 -2.44 2.93
C GLU A 243 -18.05 -2.20 3.23
N LYS A 244 -18.55 -1.02 2.86
CA LYS A 244 -19.97 -0.68 2.98
C LYS A 244 -20.40 0.08 1.75
N GLN A 245 -21.51 -0.34 1.15
CA GLN A 245 -22.13 0.42 0.07
C GLN A 245 -22.52 1.81 0.57
N ARG A 246 -22.11 2.84 -0.18
CA ARG A 246 -22.39 4.21 0.18
C ARG A 246 -23.88 4.49 0.02
N SER A 247 -24.53 4.86 1.12
CA SER A 247 -25.94 5.22 1.11
C SER A 247 -26.11 6.60 0.48
N TRP A 248 -26.86 6.68 -0.62
CA TRP A 248 -27.11 7.93 -1.35
C TRP A 248 -28.26 8.75 -0.75
N TRP A 249 -29.19 8.11 -0.03
CA TRP A 249 -30.39 8.77 0.50
C TRP A 249 -30.14 9.90 1.51
N PRO A 250 -29.09 9.90 2.38
CA PRO A 250 -28.85 11.03 3.28
C PRO A 250 -28.53 12.31 2.51
N TRP A 251 -27.83 12.18 1.38
CA TRP A 251 -27.52 13.29 0.48
C TRP A 251 -28.74 13.80 -0.27
N LEU A 252 -29.61 12.89 -0.71
CA LEU A 252 -30.91 13.28 -1.27
C LEU A 252 -31.72 14.09 -0.24
N LEU A 253 -31.84 13.60 0.99
CA LEU A 253 -32.57 14.29 2.04
C LEU A 253 -31.95 15.65 2.38
N ALA A 254 -30.62 15.73 2.49
CA ALA A 254 -29.93 17.01 2.70
C ALA A 254 -30.24 18.00 1.57
N GLY A 255 -30.21 17.55 0.32
CA GLY A 255 -30.59 18.36 -0.84
C GLY A 255 -32.05 18.82 -0.78
N LEU A 256 -32.99 17.94 -0.40
CA LEU A 256 -34.40 18.28 -0.23
C LEU A 256 -34.64 19.29 0.89
N VAL A 257 -33.94 19.16 2.02
CA VAL A 257 -34.01 20.12 3.14
C VAL A 257 -33.49 21.50 2.71
N VAL A 258 -32.37 21.55 2.01
CA VAL A 258 -31.82 22.82 1.47
C VAL A 258 -32.81 23.43 0.47
N ALA A 259 -33.37 22.65 -0.45
CA ALA A 259 -34.36 23.12 -1.41
C ALA A 259 -35.62 23.67 -0.73
N ALA A 260 -36.14 22.98 0.29
CA ALA A 260 -37.29 23.42 1.07
C ALA A 260 -36.99 24.72 1.85
N ALA A 261 -35.80 24.84 2.43
CA ALA A 261 -35.36 26.04 3.13
C ALA A 261 -35.27 27.24 2.18
N LEU A 262 -34.71 27.06 0.98
CA LEU A 262 -34.64 28.10 -0.06
C LEU A 262 -36.05 28.49 -0.54
N TYR A 263 -36.95 27.53 -0.74
CA TYR A 263 -38.33 27.80 -1.12
C TYR A 263 -39.09 28.58 -0.03
N ALA A 264 -38.92 28.22 1.25
CA ALA A 264 -39.53 28.94 2.36
C ALA A 264 -38.99 30.38 2.50
N ALA A 265 -37.70 30.58 2.22
CA ALA A 265 -37.04 31.87 2.27
C ALA A 265 -37.28 32.76 1.03
N ARG A 266 -38.02 32.29 0.01
CA ARG A 266 -38.18 32.99 -1.30
C ARG A 266 -38.68 34.43 -1.20
N CYS A 267 -39.46 34.76 -0.18
CA CYS A 267 -39.98 36.11 0.06
C CYS A 267 -39.03 36.99 0.89
N LYS A 268 -37.86 36.48 1.31
CA LYS A 268 -36.87 37.17 2.14
C LYS A 268 -35.52 37.24 1.41
N PRO A 269 -35.42 37.99 0.30
CA PRO A 269 -34.24 37.98 -0.57
C PRO A 269 -32.95 38.42 0.14
N ARG A 270 -33.05 39.29 1.16
CA ARG A 270 -31.89 39.70 1.98
C ARG A 270 -31.29 38.56 2.81
N LEU A 271 -32.11 37.64 3.33
CA LEU A 271 -31.63 36.46 4.06
C LEU A 271 -30.98 35.45 3.13
N ILE A 272 -31.58 35.24 1.96
CA ILE A 272 -30.98 34.40 0.91
C ILE A 272 -29.63 34.98 0.49
N GLY A 273 -29.56 36.29 0.19
CA GLY A 273 -28.31 36.95 -0.19
C GLY A 273 -27.23 36.90 0.90
N GLY A 274 -27.62 37.08 2.17
CA GLY A 274 -26.71 37.02 3.32
C GLY A 274 -26.07 35.65 3.54
N PHE A 275 -26.76 34.56 3.15
CA PHE A 275 -26.20 33.21 3.18
C PHE A 275 -25.48 32.84 1.88
N ALA A 276 -26.04 33.22 0.73
CA ALA A 276 -25.51 32.87 -0.58
C ALA A 276 -24.12 33.47 -0.81
N LEU A 277 -23.89 34.73 -0.42
CA LEU A 277 -22.61 35.39 -0.64
C LEU A 277 -21.42 34.67 0.05
N PRO A 278 -21.44 34.39 1.38
CA PRO A 278 -20.36 33.65 2.02
C PRO A 278 -20.25 32.21 1.52
N PHE A 279 -21.38 31.56 1.21
CA PHE A 279 -21.38 30.22 0.64
C PHE A 279 -20.67 30.16 -0.73
N TRP A 280 -21.03 31.06 -1.66
CA TRP A 280 -20.40 31.13 -2.98
C TRP A 280 -18.94 31.54 -2.91
N LEU A 281 -18.58 32.45 -1.98
CA LEU A 281 -17.18 32.79 -1.74
C LEU A 281 -16.38 31.58 -1.27
N PHE A 282 -16.92 30.82 -0.31
CA PHE A 282 -16.32 29.58 0.16
C PHE A 282 -16.17 28.55 -0.97
N CYS A 283 -17.23 28.31 -1.76
CA CYS A 283 -17.17 27.41 -2.92
C CYS A 283 -16.14 27.88 -3.96
N GLY A 284 -16.02 29.19 -4.20
CA GLY A 284 -15.04 29.75 -5.12
C GLY A 284 -13.60 29.54 -4.64
N VAL A 285 -13.32 29.77 -3.36
CA VAL A 285 -12.00 29.52 -2.76
C VAL A 285 -11.68 28.03 -2.75
N ALA A 286 -12.62 27.19 -2.31
CA ALA A 286 -12.45 25.74 -2.28
C ALA A 286 -12.26 25.16 -3.70
N GLY A 287 -13.06 25.59 -4.67
CA GLY A 287 -12.94 25.18 -6.07
C GLY A 287 -11.63 25.64 -6.69
N GLY A 288 -11.18 26.87 -6.38
CA GLY A 288 -9.86 27.37 -6.79
C GLY A 288 -8.72 26.53 -6.21
N LEU A 289 -8.80 26.16 -4.94
CA LEU A 289 -7.83 25.27 -4.29
C LEU A 289 -7.82 23.87 -4.94
N LEU A 290 -8.98 23.27 -5.19
CA LEU A 290 -9.07 21.97 -5.87
C LEU A 290 -8.53 22.03 -7.29
N THR A 291 -8.82 23.10 -8.03
CA THR A 291 -8.27 23.32 -9.38
C THR A 291 -6.75 23.44 -9.34
N PHE A 292 -6.20 24.13 -8.33
CA PHE A 292 -4.75 24.20 -8.12
C PHE A 292 -4.17 22.81 -7.85
N LEU A 293 -4.75 22.05 -6.93
CA LEU A 293 -4.28 20.71 -6.58
C LEU A 293 -4.32 19.77 -7.80
N TRP A 294 -5.43 19.71 -8.53
CA TRP A 294 -5.57 18.78 -9.66
C TRP A 294 -4.83 19.22 -10.93
N GLY A 295 -4.68 20.54 -11.14
CA GLY A 295 -4.10 21.08 -12.38
C GLY A 295 -2.63 21.47 -12.30
N PHE A 296 -2.12 21.75 -11.09
CA PHE A 296 -0.79 22.35 -10.90
C PHE A 296 0.07 21.60 -9.87
N SER A 297 -0.41 20.48 -9.32
CA SER A 297 0.39 19.57 -8.49
C SER A 297 0.44 18.18 -9.13
N GLU A 298 1.39 17.35 -8.69
CA GLU A 298 1.54 15.96 -9.19
C GLU A 298 0.71 14.95 -8.35
N HIS A 299 -0.33 15.44 -7.65
CA HIS A 299 -1.26 14.62 -6.84
C HIS A 299 -2.42 14.03 -7.65
#